data_AF-A0A1F2R782-F1
#
_entry.id   AF-A0A1F2R782-F1
#
_cell.length_a   1.000
_cell.length_b   1.000
_cell.length_c   1.000
_cell.angle_alpha   90.00
_cell.angle_beta   90.00
_cell.angle_gamma   90.00
#
_symmetry.space_group_name_H-M   'P 1'
#
loop_
_entity.id
_entity.type
_entity.pdbx_description
1 polymer ?
#
loop_
_entity_poly.entity_id
_entity_poly.type
_entity_poly.pdbx_seq_one_letter_code
_entity_poly.pdbx_strand_id
1 'polypeptide(L)'
;MLPDQFQPPATSPQPPSEKPHVGRIVAVLEVLLCSDVPTQLALGATFAAFGYGPLDSAGRLRVGYVVGLSLIDTLMLVGLVLLFLRAHGERPRDVIFGRRPAADAALGVPLALAALAIGIGMLLTIRLLAPSLRTVERNPLEALLGSTRDAWLFALVAIVAGGVREEIQRAFLLHRFEEWLGGAKVGVLVTSTAFGAGHLLQGLDAAVTTGLLGAFWGVVYLRRRSAVAPMVSHAGFDLLQIAQIAGSR
;
A
#
# COMPACT_ATOMS: atom_id res chain seq x y z
N MET A 1 19.90 -64.67 16.40
CA MET A 1 20.51 -63.75 15.42
C MET A 1 19.40 -63.24 14.52
N LEU A 2 18.94 -62.00 14.76
CA LEU A 2 18.05 -61.29 13.84
C LEU A 2 18.94 -60.55 12.83
N PRO A 3 18.62 -60.55 11.53
CA PRO A 3 19.41 -59.84 10.53
C PRO A 3 19.24 -58.32 10.67
N ASP A 4 20.38 -57.62 10.63
CA ASP A 4 20.47 -56.15 10.66
C ASP A 4 19.58 -55.53 9.58
N GLN A 5 18.62 -54.71 10.01
CA GLN A 5 17.83 -53.87 9.12
C GLN A 5 18.73 -52.75 8.58
N PHE A 6 18.97 -52.78 7.27
CA PHE A 6 19.69 -51.74 6.54
C PHE A 6 18.92 -50.41 6.66
N GLN A 7 19.33 -49.52 7.57
CA GLN A 7 18.83 -48.15 7.62
C GLN A 7 19.39 -47.37 6.42
N PRO A 8 18.55 -46.81 5.53
CA PRO A 8 19.05 -45.93 4.48
C PRO A 8 19.69 -44.68 5.12
N PRO A 9 20.78 -44.16 4.54
CA PRO A 9 21.47 -42.99 5.08
C PRO A 9 20.51 -41.80 5.14
N ALA A 10 20.47 -41.15 6.30
CA ALA A 10 19.71 -39.93 6.51
C ALA A 10 20.10 -38.89 5.46
N THR A 11 19.15 -38.49 4.62
CA THR A 11 19.33 -37.41 3.64
C THR A 11 19.75 -36.15 4.39
N SER A 12 20.99 -35.72 4.19
CA SER A 12 21.52 -34.48 4.73
C SER A 12 20.62 -33.31 4.30
N PRO A 13 20.33 -32.34 5.17
CA PRO A 13 19.60 -31.14 4.77
C PRO A 13 20.36 -30.46 3.64
N GLN A 14 19.78 -30.41 2.44
CA GLN A 14 20.33 -29.63 1.35
C GLN A 14 20.35 -28.16 1.78
N PRO A 15 21.48 -27.44 1.62
CA PRO A 15 21.51 -26.01 1.88
C PRO A 15 20.46 -25.33 0.98
N PRO A 16 19.80 -24.25 1.45
CA PRO A 16 18.79 -23.57 0.66
C PRO A 16 19.39 -23.15 -0.69
N SER A 17 18.77 -23.60 -1.79
CA SER A 17 19.24 -23.30 -3.13
C SER A 17 19.31 -21.79 -3.32
N GLU A 18 20.49 -21.27 -3.62
CA GLU A 18 20.69 -19.85 -3.83
C GLU A 18 19.85 -19.41 -5.04
N LYS A 19 18.92 -18.45 -4.84
CA LYS A 19 18.04 -17.99 -5.93
C LYS A 19 18.92 -17.36 -7.04
N PRO A 20 18.68 -17.65 -8.33
CA PRO A 20 19.49 -17.11 -9.42
C PRO A 20 19.54 -15.58 -9.39
N HIS A 21 20.73 -14.99 -9.61
CA HIS A 21 20.93 -13.54 -9.60
C HIS A 21 20.00 -12.79 -10.56
N VAL A 22 19.74 -13.35 -11.75
CA VAL A 22 18.81 -12.78 -12.73
C VAL A 22 17.40 -12.65 -12.14
N GLY A 23 16.91 -13.66 -11.42
CA GLY A 23 15.59 -13.61 -10.79
C GLY A 23 15.48 -12.51 -9.73
N ARG A 24 16.57 -12.26 -8.97
CA ARG A 24 16.62 -11.15 -8.02
C ARG A 24 16.57 -9.79 -8.71
N ILE A 25 17.30 -9.61 -9.81
CA ILE A 25 17.28 -8.36 -10.60
C ILE A 25 15.89 -8.11 -11.16
N VAL A 26 15.23 -9.13 -11.72
CA VAL A 26 13.85 -9.01 -12.21
C VAL A 26 12.91 -8.61 -11.07
N ALA A 27 12.99 -9.23 -9.90
CA ALA A 27 12.16 -8.87 -8.75
C ALA A 27 12.38 -7.42 -8.29
N VAL A 28 13.62 -6.90 -8.30
CA VAL A 28 13.89 -5.49 -8.01
C VAL A 28 13.24 -4.58 -9.05
N LEU A 29 13.36 -4.89 -10.34
CA LEU A 29 12.74 -4.11 -11.41
C LEU A 29 11.22 -4.09 -11.29
N GLU A 30 10.60 -5.23 -10.97
CA GLU A 30 9.16 -5.31 -10.74
C GLU A 30 8.72 -4.50 -9.52
N VAL A 31 9.50 -4.52 -8.43
CA VAL A 31 9.25 -3.66 -7.26
C VAL A 31 9.31 -2.18 -7.63
N LEU A 32 10.28 -1.77 -8.46
CA LEU A 32 10.42 -0.39 -8.91
C LEU A 32 9.30 0.02 -9.88
N LEU A 33 8.93 -0.84 -10.83
CA LEU A 33 7.85 -0.60 -11.78
C LEU A 33 6.48 -0.52 -11.07
N CYS A 34 6.29 -1.35 -10.05
CA CYS A 34 5.09 -1.35 -9.20
C CYS A 34 5.25 -0.44 -7.96
N SER A 35 6.18 0.51 -7.95
CA SER A 35 6.36 1.45 -6.84
C SER A 35 5.43 2.67 -6.90
N ASP A 36 4.55 2.75 -7.90
CA ASP A 36 3.65 3.89 -8.20
C ASP A 36 4.36 5.09 -8.86
N VAL A 37 5.66 5.28 -8.58
CA VAL A 37 6.43 6.41 -9.13
C VAL A 37 6.46 6.42 -10.67
N PRO A 38 6.78 5.31 -11.38
CA PRO A 38 6.87 5.36 -12.83
C PRO A 38 5.53 5.59 -13.52
N THR A 39 4.46 4.95 -13.03
CA THR A 39 3.11 5.07 -13.59
C THR A 39 2.56 6.48 -13.39
N GLN A 40 2.71 7.06 -12.19
CA GLN A 40 2.28 8.44 -11.93
C GLN A 40 3.09 9.48 -12.70
N LEU A 41 4.41 9.30 -12.85
CA LEU A 41 5.23 10.20 -13.66
C LEU A 41 4.80 10.16 -15.13
N ALA A 42 4.58 8.96 -15.68
CA ALA A 42 4.11 8.79 -17.06
C ALA A 42 2.72 9.40 -17.27
N LEU A 43 1.79 9.18 -16.35
CA LEU A 43 0.45 9.76 -16.41
C LEU A 43 0.44 11.27 -16.22
N GLY A 44 1.22 11.78 -15.27
CA GLY A 44 1.38 13.22 -15.05
C GLY A 44 1.95 13.93 -16.27
N ALA A 45 2.99 13.35 -16.90
CA ALA A 45 3.55 13.84 -18.15
C ALA A 45 2.53 13.80 -19.29
N THR A 46 1.73 12.73 -19.37
CA THR A 46 0.66 12.59 -20.38
C THR A 46 -0.40 13.67 -20.19
N PHE A 47 -0.89 13.87 -18.97
CA PHE A 47 -1.88 14.91 -18.66
C PHE A 47 -1.33 16.30 -18.99
N ALA A 48 -0.07 16.58 -18.62
CA ALA A 48 0.59 17.82 -18.95
C ALA A 48 0.73 18.05 -20.47
N ALA A 49 1.04 17.01 -21.25
CA ALA A 49 1.12 17.08 -22.71
C ALA A 49 -0.24 17.44 -23.36
N PHE A 50 -1.36 17.06 -22.73
CA PHE A 50 -2.71 17.46 -23.13
C PHE A 50 -3.16 18.81 -22.52
N GLY A 51 -2.26 19.54 -21.85
CA GLY A 51 -2.56 20.83 -21.22
C GLY A 51 -3.37 20.73 -19.92
N TYR A 52 -3.43 19.55 -19.31
CA TYR A 52 -4.18 19.30 -18.08
C TYR A 52 -3.26 19.20 -16.86
N GLY A 53 -3.02 20.33 -16.19
CA GLY A 53 -2.15 20.42 -15.01
C GLY A 53 -2.85 20.16 -13.67
N PRO A 54 -2.06 19.93 -12.59
CA PRO A 54 -2.60 19.65 -11.25
C PRO A 54 -3.24 20.85 -10.55
N LEU A 55 -2.89 22.08 -10.96
CA LEU A 55 -3.34 23.32 -10.31
C LEU A 55 -4.32 24.11 -11.18
N ASP A 56 -5.35 24.68 -10.57
CA ASP A 56 -6.26 25.63 -11.21
C ASP A 56 -5.64 27.04 -11.33
N SER A 57 -6.36 27.97 -11.94
CA SER A 57 -5.90 29.35 -12.12
C SER A 57 -5.70 30.11 -10.80
N ALA A 58 -6.26 29.62 -9.69
CA ALA A 58 -6.08 30.17 -8.35
C ALA A 58 -4.97 29.44 -7.56
N GLY A 59 -4.23 28.53 -8.19
CA GLY A 59 -3.14 27.76 -7.56
C GLY A 59 -3.64 26.63 -6.65
N ARG A 60 -4.91 26.23 -6.73
CA ARG A 60 -5.49 25.14 -5.93
C ARG A 60 -5.42 23.82 -6.67
N LEU A 61 -5.32 22.70 -5.93
CA LEU A 61 -5.37 21.36 -6.51
C LEU A 61 -6.71 21.13 -7.24
N ARG A 62 -6.63 20.67 -8.49
CA ARG A 62 -7.80 20.29 -9.27
C ARG A 62 -8.28 18.91 -8.84
N VAL A 63 -9.49 18.84 -8.30
CA VAL A 63 -10.16 17.57 -7.96
C VAL A 63 -10.18 16.61 -9.15
N GLY A 64 -10.51 17.10 -10.34
CA GLY A 64 -10.53 16.27 -11.55
C GLY A 64 -9.16 15.69 -11.94
N TYR A 65 -8.06 16.41 -11.68
CA TYR A 65 -6.71 15.90 -11.88
C TYR A 65 -6.40 14.77 -10.92
N VAL A 66 -6.65 14.98 -9.62
CA VAL A 66 -6.41 13.96 -8.59
C VAL A 66 -7.24 12.71 -8.87
N VAL A 67 -8.54 12.86 -9.10
CA VAL A 67 -9.44 11.73 -9.41
C VAL A 67 -9.00 11.00 -10.68
N GLY A 68 -8.76 11.73 -11.76
CA GLY A 68 -8.36 11.14 -13.04
C GLY A 68 -7.02 10.40 -12.95
N LEU A 69 -6.01 11.04 -12.36
CA LEU A 69 -4.69 10.45 -12.15
C LEU A 69 -4.79 9.17 -11.31
N SER A 70 -5.43 9.25 -10.14
CA SER A 70 -5.52 8.12 -9.20
C SER A 70 -6.29 6.93 -9.76
N LEU A 71 -7.39 7.16 -10.48
CA LEU A 71 -8.20 6.06 -11.03
C LEU A 71 -7.53 5.40 -12.25
N ILE A 72 -6.93 6.19 -13.15
CA ILE A 72 -6.20 5.63 -14.29
C ILE A 72 -4.95 4.88 -13.81
N ASP A 73 -4.22 5.47 -12.86
CA ASP A 73 -3.06 4.82 -12.25
C ASP A 73 -3.46 3.50 -11.57
N THR A 74 -4.59 3.46 -10.85
CA THR A 74 -5.13 2.21 -10.28
C THR A 74 -5.23 1.11 -11.32
N LEU A 75 -5.80 1.41 -12.50
CA LEU A 75 -5.94 0.42 -13.57
C LEU A 75 -4.58 -0.03 -14.11
N MET A 76 -3.66 0.91 -14.33
CA MET A 76 -2.31 0.62 -14.81
C MET A 76 -1.53 -0.25 -13.83
N LEU A 77 -1.49 0.13 -12.56
CA LEU A 77 -0.70 -0.54 -11.52
C LEU A 77 -1.26 -1.92 -11.22
N VAL A 78 -2.59 -2.05 -11.06
CA VAL A 78 -3.24 -3.36 -10.89
C VAL A 78 -2.99 -4.23 -12.14
N GLY A 79 -3.06 -3.65 -13.34
CA GLY A 79 -2.72 -4.32 -14.60
C GLY A 79 -1.29 -4.87 -14.60
N LEU A 80 -0.29 -4.08 -14.19
CA LEU A 80 1.11 -4.48 -14.09
C LEU A 80 1.32 -5.60 -13.06
N VAL A 81 0.75 -5.47 -11.86
CA VAL A 81 0.79 -6.52 -10.83
C VAL A 81 0.22 -7.83 -11.38
N LEU A 82 -0.95 -7.75 -11.99
CA LEU A 82 -1.64 -8.90 -12.58
C LEU A 82 -0.88 -9.51 -13.77
N LEU A 83 -0.15 -8.70 -14.53
CA LEU A 83 0.72 -9.15 -15.62
C LEU A 83 1.93 -9.90 -15.06
N PHE A 84 2.66 -9.33 -14.11
CA PHE A 84 3.87 -9.93 -13.55
C PHE A 84 3.60 -11.23 -12.79
N LEU A 85 2.51 -11.29 -12.01
CA LEU A 85 2.09 -12.53 -11.37
C LEU A 85 1.82 -13.63 -12.40
N ARG A 86 1.07 -13.32 -13.47
CA ARG A 86 0.77 -14.29 -14.53
C ARG A 86 2.01 -14.69 -15.33
N ALA A 87 2.93 -13.76 -15.61
CA ALA A 87 4.17 -14.03 -16.32
C ALA A 87 5.06 -15.03 -15.56
N HIS A 88 4.97 -15.04 -14.23
CA HIS A 88 5.67 -15.99 -13.36
C HIS A 88 4.87 -17.27 -13.05
N GLY A 89 3.69 -17.46 -13.65
CA GLY A 89 2.80 -18.59 -13.37
C GLY A 89 2.16 -18.54 -11.96
N GLU A 90 2.24 -17.40 -11.29
CA GLU A 90 1.68 -17.19 -9.96
C GLU A 90 0.19 -16.85 -10.09
N ARG A 91 -0.64 -17.44 -9.23
CA ARG A 91 -2.08 -17.19 -9.24
C ARG A 91 -2.37 -15.91 -8.47
N PRO A 92 -2.94 -14.86 -9.08
CA PRO A 92 -3.24 -13.61 -8.38
C PRO A 92 -4.15 -13.80 -7.17
N ARG A 93 -5.04 -14.80 -7.22
CA ARG A 93 -5.90 -15.17 -6.09
C ARG A 93 -5.11 -15.53 -4.83
N ASP A 94 -4.02 -16.26 -4.98
CA ASP A 94 -3.24 -16.75 -3.83
C ASP A 94 -2.44 -15.62 -3.17
N VAL A 95 -1.97 -14.67 -3.98
CA VAL A 95 -1.21 -13.51 -3.50
C VAL A 95 -2.13 -12.42 -2.95
N ILE A 96 -3.24 -12.11 -3.63
CA ILE A 96 -4.06 -10.93 -3.31
C ILE A 96 -5.22 -11.28 -2.37
N PHE A 97 -5.97 -12.35 -2.64
CA PHE A 97 -7.26 -12.59 -1.99
C PHE A 97 -7.24 -13.69 -0.93
N GLY A 98 -6.20 -14.52 -0.92
CA GLY A 98 -6.09 -15.66 -0.03
C GLY A 98 -7.25 -16.66 -0.19
N ARG A 99 -7.53 -17.40 0.90
CA ARG A 99 -8.50 -18.51 0.87
C ARG A 99 -9.91 -18.15 1.33
N ARG A 100 -10.07 -17.12 2.17
CA ARG A 100 -11.34 -16.79 2.85
C ARG A 100 -11.65 -15.28 2.76
N PRO A 101 -11.82 -14.73 1.55
CA PRO A 101 -11.95 -13.28 1.35
C PRO A 101 -13.13 -12.66 2.13
N ALA A 102 -14.26 -13.36 2.26
CA ALA A 102 -15.40 -12.84 3.03
C ALA A 102 -15.09 -12.70 4.53
N ALA A 103 -14.37 -13.66 5.11
CA ALA A 103 -13.97 -13.60 6.52
C ALA A 103 -12.89 -12.53 6.75
N ASP A 104 -11.96 -12.37 5.80
CA ASP A 104 -10.96 -11.31 5.85
C ASP A 104 -11.59 -9.92 5.71
N ALA A 105 -12.60 -9.76 4.85
CA ALA A 105 -13.36 -8.52 4.75
C ALA A 105 -14.05 -8.16 6.08
N ALA A 106 -14.69 -9.13 6.73
CA ALA A 106 -15.30 -8.93 8.05
C ALA A 106 -14.27 -8.53 9.12
N LEU A 107 -13.07 -9.13 9.08
CA LEU A 107 -11.96 -8.76 9.97
C LEU A 107 -11.42 -7.35 9.69
N GLY A 108 -11.50 -6.87 8.46
CA GLY A 108 -11.04 -5.52 8.10
C GLY A 108 -11.79 -4.40 8.83
N VAL A 109 -13.06 -4.60 9.18
CA VAL A 109 -13.87 -3.61 9.90
C VAL A 109 -13.31 -3.25 11.29
N PRO A 110 -13.10 -4.20 12.23
CA PRO A 110 -12.45 -3.87 13.51
C PRO A 110 -10.99 -3.42 13.34
N LEU A 111 -10.29 -3.88 12.29
CA LEU A 111 -8.95 -3.39 11.98
C LEU A 111 -8.94 -1.92 11.54
N ALA A 112 -9.99 -1.41 10.89
CA ALA A 112 -10.12 0.02 10.59
C ALA A 112 -10.13 0.87 11.87
N LEU A 113 -10.85 0.41 12.90
CA LEU A 113 -10.87 1.08 14.21
C LEU A 113 -9.51 1.00 14.91
N ALA A 114 -8.83 -0.15 14.80
CA ALA A 114 -7.46 -0.28 15.32
C ALA A 114 -6.48 0.65 14.59
N ALA A 115 -6.56 0.74 13.25
CA ALA A 115 -5.77 1.67 12.45
C ALA A 115 -6.04 3.13 12.86
N LEU A 116 -7.31 3.50 13.07
CA LEU A 116 -7.68 4.82 13.56
C LEU A 116 -7.07 5.12 14.94
N ALA A 117 -7.16 4.17 15.88
CA ALA A 117 -6.57 4.31 17.21
C ALA A 117 -5.04 4.43 17.15
N ILE A 118 -4.36 3.66 16.28
CA ILE A 118 -2.92 3.76 16.03
C ILE A 118 -2.58 5.15 15.47
N GLY A 119 -3.30 5.61 14.46
CA GLY A 119 -3.09 6.92 13.84
C GLY A 119 -3.23 8.06 14.84
N ILE A 120 -4.35 8.10 15.59
CA ILE A 120 -4.58 9.10 16.63
C ILE A 120 -3.50 9.02 17.72
N GLY A 121 -3.22 7.83 18.24
CA GLY A 121 -2.21 7.63 19.27
C GLY A 121 -0.83 8.11 18.82
N MET A 122 -0.45 7.83 17.57
CA MET A 122 0.83 8.25 17.02
C MET A 122 0.91 9.77 16.85
N LEU A 123 -0.12 10.40 16.26
CA LEU A 123 -0.14 11.85 16.09
C LEU A 123 -0.13 12.59 17.44
N LEU A 124 -0.86 12.10 18.44
CA LEU A 124 -0.80 12.64 19.80
C LEU A 124 0.59 12.45 20.42
N THR A 125 1.20 11.28 20.25
CA THR A 125 2.56 11.01 20.75
C THR A 125 3.58 11.95 20.12
N ILE A 126 3.53 12.14 18.79
CA ILE A 126 4.41 13.07 18.07
C ILE A 126 4.17 14.50 18.56
N ARG A 127 2.92 14.92 18.71
CA ARG A 127 2.59 16.26 19.20
C ARG A 127 3.15 16.53 20.60
N LEU A 128 3.18 15.52 21.48
CA LEU A 128 3.66 15.64 22.85
C LEU A 128 5.19 15.56 22.95
N LEU A 129 5.83 14.68 22.18
CA LEU A 129 7.24 14.34 22.35
C LEU A 129 8.16 14.93 21.27
N ALA A 130 7.65 15.19 20.07
CA ALA A 130 8.40 15.68 18.93
C ALA A 130 7.57 16.66 18.07
N PRO A 131 7.05 17.76 18.64
CA PRO A 131 6.17 18.69 17.93
C PRO A 131 6.82 19.35 16.71
N SER A 132 8.17 19.38 16.64
CA SER A 132 8.92 19.84 15.47
C SER A 132 8.69 19.01 14.20
N LEU A 133 8.14 17.80 14.32
CA LEU A 133 7.76 16.98 13.16
C LEU A 133 6.46 17.45 12.50
N ARG A 134 5.67 18.32 13.13
CA ARG A 134 4.52 18.94 12.48
C ARG A 134 4.99 20.07 11.57
N THR A 135 5.36 19.72 10.35
CA THR A 135 5.88 20.65 9.34
C THR A 135 4.80 21.30 8.49
N VAL A 136 3.57 20.76 8.53
CA VAL A 136 2.43 21.25 7.76
C VAL A 136 1.27 21.50 8.72
N GLU A 137 0.70 22.70 8.68
CA GLU A 137 -0.36 23.09 9.61
C GLU A 137 -1.71 22.49 9.23
N ARG A 138 -2.04 22.52 7.94
CA ARG A 138 -3.27 21.99 7.35
C ARG A 138 -2.95 21.06 6.18
N ASN A 139 -3.56 19.89 6.14
CA ASN A 139 -3.30 18.92 5.09
C ASN A 139 -3.78 19.48 3.73
N PRO A 140 -2.93 19.57 2.69
CA PRO A 140 -3.33 20.11 1.38
C PRO A 140 -4.51 19.39 0.75
N LEU A 141 -4.71 18.10 1.08
CA LEU A 141 -5.81 17.30 0.56
C LEU A 141 -7.17 17.70 1.16
N GLU A 142 -7.21 18.38 2.32
CA GLU A 142 -8.46 18.91 2.87
C GLU A 142 -9.10 19.94 1.93
N ALA A 143 -8.30 20.63 1.12
CA ALA A 143 -8.81 21.57 0.12
C ALA A 143 -9.64 20.86 -0.97
N LEU A 144 -9.44 19.56 -1.18
CA LEU A 144 -10.22 18.75 -2.13
C LEU A 144 -11.64 18.45 -1.63
N LEU A 145 -11.92 18.66 -0.34
CA LEU A 145 -13.23 18.42 0.26
C LEU A 145 -14.15 19.66 0.19
N GLY A 146 -13.91 20.59 -0.75
CA GLY A 146 -14.56 21.90 -0.82
C GLY A 146 -16.09 21.88 -1.03
N SER A 147 -16.66 20.76 -1.47
CA SER A 147 -18.10 20.59 -1.68
C SER A 147 -18.54 19.15 -1.39
N THR A 148 -19.84 18.90 -1.21
CA THR A 148 -20.39 17.54 -1.03
C THR A 148 -20.02 16.62 -2.20
N ARG A 149 -20.07 17.14 -3.44
CA ARG A 149 -19.65 16.37 -4.62
C ARG A 149 -18.19 15.97 -4.53
N ASP A 150 -17.31 16.92 -4.19
CA ASP A 150 -15.87 16.65 -4.14
C ASP A 150 -15.52 15.73 -2.97
N ALA A 151 -16.26 15.79 -1.86
CA ALA A 151 -16.14 14.83 -0.77
C ALA A 151 -16.50 13.39 -1.20
N TRP A 152 -17.56 13.20 -1.98
CA TRP A 152 -17.90 11.89 -2.55
C TRP A 152 -16.87 11.40 -3.55
N LEU A 153 -16.34 12.29 -4.41
CA LEU A 153 -15.27 11.94 -5.34
C LEU A 153 -13.98 11.55 -4.60
N PHE A 154 -13.64 12.27 -3.54
CA PHE A 154 -12.46 11.97 -2.72
C PHE A 154 -12.65 10.66 -1.94
N ALA A 155 -13.86 10.38 -1.43
CA ALA A 155 -14.20 9.10 -0.81
C ALA A 155 -14.07 7.93 -1.80
N LEU A 156 -14.49 8.10 -3.06
CA LEU A 156 -14.29 7.12 -4.12
C LEU A 156 -12.79 6.85 -4.36
N VAL A 157 -11.99 7.91 -4.45
CA VAL A 157 -10.53 7.79 -4.62
C VAL A 157 -9.90 7.09 -3.42
N ALA A 158 -10.28 7.47 -2.20
CA ALA A 158 -9.78 6.84 -0.98
C ALA A 158 -10.09 5.34 -0.92
N ILE A 159 -11.29 4.92 -1.33
CA ILE A 159 -11.64 3.50 -1.39
C ILE A 159 -10.83 2.77 -2.47
N VAL A 160 -10.80 3.31 -3.69
CA VAL A 160 -10.27 2.61 -4.87
C VAL A 160 -8.75 2.71 -4.94
N ALA A 161 -8.21 3.93 -4.93
CA ALA A 161 -6.77 4.17 -5.06
C ALA A 161 -6.03 3.96 -3.73
N GLY A 162 -6.62 4.38 -2.60
CA GLY A 162 -6.07 4.10 -1.27
C GLY A 162 -6.29 2.63 -0.89
N GLY A 163 -7.51 2.32 -0.45
CA GLY A 163 -7.83 1.00 0.11
C GLY A 163 -7.58 -0.20 -0.81
N VAL A 164 -7.98 -0.14 -2.09
CA VAL A 164 -7.84 -1.30 -2.99
C VAL A 164 -6.48 -1.35 -3.66
N ARG A 165 -6.13 -0.34 -4.45
CA ARG A 165 -4.90 -0.33 -5.27
C ARG A 165 -3.65 -0.47 -4.41
N GLU A 166 -3.49 0.35 -3.37
CA GLU A 166 -2.26 0.34 -2.56
C GLU A 166 -2.09 -0.98 -1.81
N GLU A 167 -3.17 -1.64 -1.40
CA GLU A 167 -3.07 -2.94 -0.72
C GLU A 167 -2.82 -4.10 -1.72
N ILE A 168 -3.30 -4.02 -2.97
CA ILE A 168 -2.86 -4.93 -4.05
C ILE A 168 -1.36 -4.76 -4.30
N GLN A 169 -0.92 -3.50 -4.43
CA GLN A 169 0.48 -3.17 -4.63
C GLN A 169 1.33 -3.70 -3.46
N ARG A 170 0.92 -3.45 -2.21
CA ARG A 170 1.61 -3.93 -1.01
C ARG A 170 1.73 -5.45 -0.99
N ALA A 171 0.65 -6.16 -1.31
CA ALA A 171 0.66 -7.61 -1.38
C ALA A 171 1.69 -8.13 -2.40
N PHE A 172 1.72 -7.53 -3.59
CA PHE A 172 2.69 -7.85 -4.63
C PHE A 172 4.13 -7.56 -4.20
N LEU A 173 4.41 -6.35 -3.69
CA LEU A 173 5.75 -5.96 -3.26
C LEU A 173 6.25 -6.88 -2.14
N LEU A 174 5.45 -7.13 -1.10
CA LEU A 174 5.82 -8.02 -0.01
C LEU A 174 6.05 -9.46 -0.49
N HIS A 175 5.25 -9.93 -1.45
CA HIS A 175 5.45 -11.22 -2.10
C HIS A 175 6.81 -11.29 -2.83
N ARG A 176 7.20 -10.23 -3.55
CA ARG A 176 8.54 -10.11 -4.17
C ARG A 176 9.68 -9.94 -3.18
N PHE A 177 9.42 -9.46 -1.97
CA PHE A 177 10.43 -9.43 -0.94
C PHE A 177 10.63 -10.80 -0.29
N GLU A 178 9.55 -11.51 -0.01
CA GLU A 178 9.57 -12.81 0.67
C GLU A 178 10.14 -13.92 -0.22
N GLU A 179 9.61 -14.04 -1.42
CA GLU A 179 10.25 -14.81 -2.48
C GLU A 179 11.32 -13.93 -3.09
N TRP A 180 12.58 -14.28 -3.33
CA TRP A 180 13.52 -13.50 -4.18
C TRP A 180 14.42 -12.49 -3.45
N LEU A 181 13.88 -11.51 -2.72
CA LEU A 181 14.72 -10.45 -2.13
C LEU A 181 15.09 -10.74 -0.66
N GLY A 182 15.09 -9.70 0.19
CA GLY A 182 15.59 -9.73 1.57
C GLY A 182 14.62 -10.33 2.60
N GLY A 183 13.52 -10.96 2.17
CA GLY A 183 12.51 -11.53 3.04
C GLY A 183 11.45 -10.54 3.50
N ALA A 184 10.38 -11.09 4.10
CA ALA A 184 9.19 -10.34 4.48
C ALA A 184 9.44 -9.14 5.42
N LYS A 185 10.38 -9.26 6.37
CA LYS A 185 10.74 -8.18 7.30
C LYS A 185 11.36 -6.98 6.59
N VAL A 186 12.28 -7.24 5.66
CA VAL A 186 12.91 -6.20 4.83
C VAL A 186 11.86 -5.56 3.94
N GLY A 187 10.97 -6.37 3.34
CA GLY A 187 9.85 -5.87 2.56
C GLY A 187 8.98 -4.89 3.35
N VAL A 188 8.52 -5.28 4.54
CA VAL A 188 7.71 -4.39 5.40
C VAL A 188 8.45 -3.09 5.70
N LEU A 189 9.72 -3.14 6.08
CA LEU A 189 10.50 -1.93 6.36
C LEU A 189 10.55 -1.02 5.12
N VAL A 190 11.02 -1.55 3.98
CA VAL A 190 11.23 -0.77 2.75
C VAL A 190 9.90 -0.19 2.24
N THR A 191 8.87 -1.01 2.10
CA THR A 191 7.59 -0.55 1.54
C THR A 191 6.89 0.44 2.47
N SER A 192 7.03 0.29 3.78
CA SER A 192 6.40 1.20 4.76
C SER A 192 7.12 2.54 4.82
N THR A 193 8.45 2.55 4.74
CA THR A 193 9.22 3.79 4.62
C THR A 193 8.89 4.52 3.31
N ALA A 194 8.84 3.81 2.18
CA ALA A 194 8.45 4.41 0.90
C ALA A 194 7.01 4.96 0.93
N PHE A 195 6.08 4.23 1.53
CA PHE A 195 4.68 4.65 1.68
C PHE A 195 4.55 5.94 2.51
N GLY A 196 5.25 6.01 3.65
CA GLY A 196 5.34 7.23 4.44
C GLY A 196 6.00 8.39 3.69
N ALA A 197 7.07 8.12 2.94
CA ALA A 197 7.75 9.14 2.12
C ALA A 197 6.83 9.76 1.06
N GLY A 198 5.91 8.97 0.47
CA GLY A 198 4.88 9.47 -0.44
C GLY A 198 3.91 10.49 0.19
N HIS A 199 3.88 10.55 1.53
CA HIS A 199 2.99 11.42 2.30
C HIS A 199 3.68 12.65 2.90
N LEU A 200 4.94 12.92 2.54
CA LEU A 200 5.70 14.07 3.04
C LEU A 200 5.03 15.43 2.77
N LEU A 201 4.26 15.54 1.69
CA LEU A 201 3.48 16.75 1.37
C LEU A 201 2.42 17.09 2.43
N GLN A 202 2.03 16.12 3.27
CA GLN A 202 1.04 16.28 4.32
C GLN A 202 1.66 16.65 5.67
N GLY A 203 3.01 16.60 5.78
CA GLY A 203 3.76 16.80 7.03
C GLY A 203 4.67 15.62 7.35
N LEU A 204 5.76 15.86 8.09
CA LEU A 204 6.65 14.78 8.56
C LEU A 204 5.97 13.87 9.59
N ASP A 205 5.15 14.45 10.47
CA ASP A 205 4.30 13.73 11.42
C ASP A 205 3.28 12.82 10.73
N ALA A 206 2.61 13.33 9.69
CA ALA A 206 1.73 12.56 8.84
C ALA A 206 2.50 11.44 8.12
N ALA A 207 3.64 11.74 7.49
CA ALA A 207 4.46 10.77 6.80
C ALA A 207 4.93 9.60 7.70
N VAL A 208 5.40 9.90 8.91
CA VAL A 208 5.81 8.87 9.90
C VAL A 208 4.61 8.03 10.32
N THR A 209 3.47 8.67 10.62
CA THR A 209 2.24 7.97 11.02
C THR A 209 1.75 7.05 9.91
N THR A 210 1.70 7.54 8.67
CA THR A 210 1.29 6.77 7.49
C THR A 210 2.25 5.61 7.22
N GLY A 211 3.56 5.81 7.39
CA GLY A 211 4.53 4.72 7.31
C GLY A 211 4.25 3.61 8.32
N LEU A 212 3.95 3.96 9.58
CA LEU A 212 3.59 2.98 10.62
C LEU A 212 2.28 2.25 10.33
N LEU A 213 1.28 2.94 9.79
CA LEU A 213 0.04 2.32 9.34
C LEU A 213 0.29 1.37 8.15
N GLY A 214 1.14 1.76 7.20
CA GLY A 214 1.62 0.89 6.13
C GLY A 214 2.29 -0.38 6.66
N ALA A 215 3.10 -0.27 7.73
CA ALA A 215 3.70 -1.42 8.38
C ALA A 215 2.65 -2.30 9.07
N PHE A 216 1.66 -1.69 9.73
CA PHE A 216 0.53 -2.40 10.34
C PHE A 216 -0.23 -3.24 9.29
N TRP A 217 -0.65 -2.64 8.18
CA TRP A 217 -1.33 -3.36 7.09
C TRP A 217 -0.45 -4.41 6.44
N GLY A 218 0.84 -4.13 6.24
CA GLY A 218 1.82 -5.11 5.73
C GLY A 218 1.96 -6.34 6.65
N VAL A 219 1.99 -6.14 7.97
CA VAL A 219 2.02 -7.24 8.93
C VAL A 219 0.71 -8.03 8.94
N VAL A 220 -0.43 -7.35 8.83
CA VAL A 220 -1.73 -8.03 8.69
C VAL A 220 -1.74 -8.90 7.43
N TYR A 221 -1.31 -8.36 6.29
CA TYR A 221 -1.19 -9.12 5.04
C TYR A 221 -0.34 -10.38 5.21
N LEU A 222 0.87 -10.27 5.78
CA LEU A 222 1.77 -11.43 5.96
C LEU A 222 1.18 -12.51 6.88
N ARG A 223 0.42 -12.11 7.91
CA ARG A 223 -0.25 -13.05 8.82
C ARG A 223 -1.47 -13.72 8.18
N ARG A 224 -2.23 -12.99 7.36
CA ARG A 224 -3.48 -13.46 6.76
C ARG A 224 -3.28 -14.15 5.42
N ARG A 225 -2.17 -13.84 4.72
CA ARG A 225 -1.94 -14.20 3.31
C ARG A 225 -3.10 -13.75 2.42
N SER A 226 -3.57 -12.52 2.68
CA SER A 226 -4.74 -11.91 2.06
C SER A 226 -4.70 -10.41 2.27
N ALA A 227 -4.82 -9.65 1.18
CA ALA A 227 -4.90 -8.20 1.19
C ALA A 227 -6.30 -7.69 1.51
N VAL A 228 -7.33 -8.55 1.53
CA VAL A 228 -8.73 -8.13 1.70
C VAL A 228 -8.99 -7.47 3.05
N ALA A 229 -8.43 -8.02 4.14
CA ALA A 229 -8.54 -7.42 5.46
C ALA A 229 -7.86 -6.03 5.51
N PRO A 230 -6.61 -5.87 5.04
CA PRO A 230 -6.00 -4.56 4.82
C PRO A 230 -6.84 -3.61 3.95
N MET A 231 -7.39 -4.06 2.82
CA MET A 231 -8.19 -3.21 1.92
C MET A 231 -9.39 -2.58 2.63
N VAL A 232 -10.16 -3.41 3.34
CA VAL A 232 -11.33 -2.94 4.09
C VAL A 232 -10.90 -2.05 5.25
N SER A 233 -9.81 -2.41 5.94
CA SER A 233 -9.27 -1.63 7.06
C SER A 233 -8.79 -0.25 6.63
N HIS A 234 -8.03 -0.17 5.53
CA HIS A 234 -7.45 1.04 4.98
C HIS A 234 -8.54 1.95 4.40
N ALA A 235 -9.42 1.41 3.55
CA ALA A 235 -10.57 2.18 3.05
C ALA A 235 -11.45 2.69 4.19
N GLY A 236 -11.71 1.85 5.20
CA GLY A 236 -12.49 2.24 6.38
C GLY A 236 -11.82 3.36 7.18
N PHE A 237 -10.50 3.28 7.39
CA PHE A 237 -9.71 4.32 8.04
C PHE A 237 -9.81 5.65 7.29
N ASP A 238 -9.63 5.65 5.97
CA ASP A 238 -9.71 6.86 5.16
C ASP A 238 -11.11 7.48 5.16
N LEU A 239 -12.15 6.64 5.04
CA LEU A 239 -13.53 7.11 5.10
C LEU A 239 -13.88 7.75 6.45
N LEU A 240 -13.38 7.19 7.55
CA LEU A 240 -13.56 7.78 8.89
C LEU A 240 -12.88 9.15 8.99
N GLN A 241 -11.67 9.30 8.43
CA GLN A 241 -11.00 10.60 8.38
C GLN A 241 -11.76 11.61 7.52
N ILE A 242 -12.22 11.20 6.33
CA ILE A 242 -13.01 12.06 5.44
C ILE A 242 -14.30 12.51 6.14
N ALA A 243 -15.01 11.59 6.80
CA ALA A 243 -16.23 11.90 7.53
C ALA A 243 -15.98 12.89 8.69
N GLN A 244 -14.88 12.73 9.42
CA GLN A 244 -14.47 13.67 10.47
C GLN A 244 -14.20 15.07 9.92
N ILE A 245 -13.45 15.18 8.82
CA ILE A 245 -13.13 16.46 8.19
C ILE A 245 -14.37 17.11 7.59
N ALA A 246 -15.23 16.34 6.93
CA ALA A 246 -16.47 16.86 6.34
C ALA A 246 -17.48 17.30 7.40
N GLY A 247 -17.57 16.61 8.54
CA GLY A 247 -18.50 16.92 9.63
C GLY A 247 -18.03 18.01 10.60
N SER A 248 -16.78 18.47 10.49
CA SER A 248 -16.22 19.56 11.30
C SER A 248 -16.29 20.94 10.61
N ARG A 249 -16.94 21.00 9.44
CA ARG A 249 -17.25 22.23 8.69
C ARG A 249 -18.69 22.64 8.92
#